data_AF-A0A8X8KIN4-F1
#
_entry.id   AF-A0A8X8KIN4-F1
#
_cell.length_a   1.000
_cell.length_b   1.000
_cell.length_c   1.000
_cell.angle_alpha   90.00
_cell.angle_beta   90.00
_cell.angle_gamma   90.00
#
_symmetry.space_group_name_H-M   'P 1'
#
loop_
_entity.id
_entity.type
_entity.pdbx_description
1 polymer ?
#
loop_
_entity_poly.entity_id
_entity_poly.type
_entity_poly.pdbx_seq_one_letter_code
_entity_poly.pdbx_strand_id
1 'polypeptide(L)'
;MPFTPLHLGLGASCKAIANKKFSLLIFSGVQVLMDIEPLFGIIRGWTTLHLYTHNLLGALLITLLAVPIGKVMSEFCLRNLFKQANWQITWQVATVSALVGSFSHIFLDALMHADMYPFYPLSYSQVLLNMIPYSFIFYGSLGSVDIS
;
A
#
# COMPACT_ATOMS: atom_id res chain seq x y z
N MET A 1 7.90 1.24 -11.73
CA MET A 1 7.61 -0.22 -11.62
C MET A 1 8.60 -0.80 -10.62
N PRO A 2 8.16 -1.58 -9.62
CA PRO A 2 6.97 -2.42 -9.69
C PRO A 2 5.75 -1.75 -9.06
N PHE A 3 4.71 -1.64 -9.86
CA PHE A 3 3.34 -1.57 -9.37
C PHE A 3 3.07 -2.80 -8.54
N THR A 4 2.39 -2.67 -7.39
CA THR A 4 1.61 -3.68 -6.64
C THR A 4 2.22 -4.98 -6.02
N PRO A 5 2.91 -5.96 -6.68
CA PRO A 5 3.32 -7.21 -6.01
C PRO A 5 4.31 -7.08 -4.86
N LEU A 6 5.26 -6.13 -4.88
CA LEU A 6 6.24 -6.01 -3.79
C LEU A 6 5.57 -5.70 -2.47
N HIS A 7 4.61 -4.79 -2.50
CA HIS A 7 3.88 -4.38 -1.31
C HIS A 7 2.98 -5.49 -0.79
N LEU A 8 2.43 -6.35 -1.66
CA LEU A 8 1.59 -7.48 -1.26
C LEU A 8 2.35 -8.51 -0.41
N GLY A 9 3.66 -8.66 -0.61
CA GLY A 9 4.49 -9.51 0.26
C GLY A 9 4.53 -9.00 1.72
N LEU A 10 4.67 -7.68 1.90
CA LEU A 10 4.53 -7.07 3.22
C LEU A 10 3.12 -7.29 3.80
N GLY A 11 2.09 -7.15 2.96
CA GLY A 11 0.71 -7.44 3.34
C GLY A 11 0.50 -8.86 3.83
N ALA A 12 1.07 -9.85 3.14
CA ALA A 12 1.02 -11.26 3.51
C ALA A 12 1.68 -11.52 4.87
N SER A 13 2.88 -10.94 5.09
CA SER A 13 3.59 -11.00 6.37
C SER A 13 2.76 -10.40 7.52
N CYS A 14 2.21 -9.20 7.31
CA CYS A 14 1.33 -8.55 8.28
C CYS A 14 0.10 -9.40 8.59
N LYS A 15 -0.51 -10.02 7.57
CA LYS A 15 -1.68 -10.90 7.74
C LYS A 15 -1.34 -12.16 8.52
N ALA A 16 -0.18 -12.77 8.28
CA ALA A 16 0.28 -13.95 9.00
C ALA A 16 0.45 -13.67 10.51
N ILE A 17 1.02 -12.50 10.85
CA ILE A 17 1.27 -12.10 12.24
C ILE A 17 -0.03 -11.62 12.94
N ALA A 18 -0.79 -10.74 12.30
CA ALA A 18 -1.92 -10.05 12.91
C ALA A 18 -3.26 -10.82 12.80
N ASN A 19 -3.32 -11.86 11.95
CA ASN A 19 -4.46 -12.74 11.76
C ASN A 19 -5.79 -11.97 11.55
N LYS A 20 -6.76 -12.07 12.46
CA LYS A 20 -8.07 -11.39 12.36
C LYS A 20 -8.00 -9.87 12.55
N LYS A 21 -6.87 -9.34 13.04
CA LYS A 21 -6.68 -7.90 13.28
C LYS A 21 -6.22 -7.12 12.04
N PHE A 22 -6.05 -7.79 10.91
CA PHE A 22 -5.59 -7.20 9.65
C PHE A 22 -6.35 -7.76 8.45
N SER A 23 -6.71 -6.90 7.50
CA SER A 23 -7.42 -7.26 6.27
C SER A 23 -6.51 -7.12 5.06
N LEU A 24 -6.13 -8.27 4.48
CA LEU A 24 -5.31 -8.29 3.27
C LEU A 24 -6.06 -7.68 2.07
N LEU A 25 -7.38 -7.81 2.00
CA LEU A 25 -8.19 -7.21 0.94
C LEU A 25 -8.13 -5.68 0.97
N ILE A 26 -8.22 -5.09 2.17
CA ILE A 26 -8.14 -3.63 2.33
C ILE A 26 -6.73 -3.14 2.01
N PHE A 27 -5.72 -3.80 2.57
CA PHE A 27 -4.32 -3.49 2.27
C PHE A 27 -4.03 -3.56 0.76
N SER A 28 -4.46 -4.64 0.09
CA SER A 28 -4.29 -4.80 -1.36
C SER A 28 -4.98 -3.69 -2.15
N GLY A 29 -6.21 -3.33 -1.76
CA GLY A 29 -6.93 -2.22 -2.37
C GLY A 29 -6.22 -0.88 -2.19
N VAL A 30 -5.57 -0.65 -1.05
CA VAL A 30 -4.76 0.56 -0.82
C VAL A 30 -3.55 0.60 -1.74
N GLN A 31 -2.87 -0.53 -1.97
CA GLN A 31 -1.75 -0.57 -2.92
C GLN A 31 -2.20 -0.14 -4.32
N VAL A 32 -3.37 -0.64 -4.77
CA VAL A 32 -3.97 -0.23 -6.05
C VAL A 32 -4.30 1.27 -6.06
N LEU A 33 -4.88 1.81 -4.99
CA LEU A 33 -5.24 3.23 -4.90
C LEU A 33 -4.01 4.14 -4.96
N MET A 34 -2.93 3.79 -4.25
CA MET A 34 -1.67 4.53 -4.28
C MET A 34 -1.10 4.55 -5.71
N ASP A 35 -1.06 3.38 -6.36
CA ASP A 35 -0.54 3.17 -7.71
C ASP A 35 -1.28 3.97 -8.82
N ILE A 36 -2.46 4.54 -8.56
CA ILE A 36 -3.22 5.34 -9.55
C ILE A 36 -2.41 6.55 -10.04
N GLU A 37 -1.72 7.25 -9.14
CA GLU A 37 -0.94 8.44 -9.50
C GLU A 37 0.18 8.13 -10.51
N PRO A 38 1.14 7.23 -10.21
CA PRO A 38 2.21 6.92 -11.15
C PRO A 38 1.67 6.31 -12.45
N LEU A 39 0.52 5.59 -12.40
CA LEU A 39 -0.10 5.05 -13.61
C LEU A 39 -0.57 6.17 -14.52
N PHE A 40 -1.27 7.14 -13.94
CA PHE A 40 -1.74 8.30 -14.69
C PHE A 40 -0.56 9.12 -15.21
N GLY A 41 0.51 9.26 -14.42
CA GLY A 41 1.75 9.91 -14.84
C GLY A 41 2.41 9.25 -16.04
N ILE A 42 2.47 7.91 -16.07
CA ILE A 42 2.99 7.15 -17.22
C ILE A 42 2.12 7.40 -18.46
N ILE A 43 0.80 7.29 -18.33
CA ILE A 43 -0.14 7.50 -19.45
C ILE A 43 -0.02 8.92 -20.01
N ARG A 44 0.25 9.91 -19.16
CA ARG A 44 0.37 11.33 -19.54
C ARG A 44 1.80 11.78 -19.87
N GLY A 45 2.80 10.92 -19.67
CA GLY A 45 4.22 11.25 -19.91
C GLY A 45 4.78 12.28 -18.92
N TRP A 46 4.41 12.21 -17.64
CA TRP A 46 4.97 13.08 -16.60
C TRP A 46 6.45 12.78 -16.34
N THR A 47 7.20 13.82 -15.99
CA THR A 47 8.62 13.71 -15.60
C THR A 47 8.80 13.26 -14.15
N THR A 48 7.76 13.36 -13.33
CA THR A 48 7.73 12.97 -11.91
C THR A 48 6.44 12.19 -11.68
N LEU A 49 6.56 10.96 -11.21
CA LEU A 49 5.46 10.01 -11.09
C LEU A 49 4.90 9.92 -9.66
N HIS A 50 5.68 10.33 -8.66
CA HIS A 50 5.35 10.15 -7.24
C HIS A 50 5.40 11.46 -6.43
N LEU A 51 4.52 12.43 -6.73
CA LEU A 51 4.60 13.77 -6.14
C LEU A 51 3.35 14.17 -5.35
N TYR A 52 2.18 14.09 -5.97
CA TYR A 52 0.92 14.63 -5.48
C TYR A 52 0.35 13.82 -4.31
N THR A 53 0.31 12.50 -4.44
CA THR A 53 -0.26 11.59 -3.42
C THR A 53 0.79 10.77 -2.68
N HIS A 54 1.99 10.64 -3.23
CA HIS A 54 3.11 9.90 -2.63
C HIS A 54 3.92 10.73 -1.61
N ASN A 55 3.21 11.42 -0.71
CA ASN A 55 3.76 12.11 0.45
C ASN A 55 2.94 11.79 1.71
N LEU A 56 3.44 12.10 2.91
CA LEU A 56 2.79 11.69 4.16
C LEU A 56 1.35 12.21 4.29
N LEU A 57 1.05 13.41 3.77
CA LEU A 57 -0.32 13.94 3.74
C LEU A 57 -1.20 13.16 2.76
N GLY A 58 -0.67 12.84 1.57
CA GLY A 58 -1.34 12.00 0.58
C GLY A 58 -1.65 10.60 1.10
N ALA A 59 -0.73 9.93 1.81
CA ALA A 59 -1.00 8.65 2.47
C ALA A 59 -2.13 8.74 3.50
N LEU A 60 -2.19 9.83 4.28
CA LEU A 60 -3.28 10.05 5.22
C LEU A 60 -4.63 10.24 4.50
N LEU A 61 -4.65 11.01 3.42
CA LEU A 61 -5.86 11.22 2.61
C LEU A 61 -6.32 9.91 1.95
N ILE A 62 -5.41 9.14 1.35
CA ILE A 62 -5.73 7.82 0.79
C ILE A 62 -6.24 6.88 1.88
N THR A 63 -5.68 6.91 3.08
CA THR A 63 -6.21 6.14 4.22
C THR A 63 -7.66 6.53 4.51
N LEU A 64 -7.95 7.84 4.67
CA LEU A 64 -9.30 8.32 4.99
C LEU A 64 -10.34 7.88 3.96
N LEU A 65 -9.97 7.84 2.68
CA LEU A 65 -10.82 7.33 1.60
C LEU A 65 -10.91 5.79 1.62
N ALA A 66 -9.78 5.10 1.81
CA ALA A 66 -9.69 3.65 1.73
C ALA A 66 -10.38 2.93 2.89
N VAL A 67 -10.50 3.53 4.07
CA VAL A 67 -11.16 2.91 5.23
C VAL A 67 -12.63 2.55 4.94
N PRO A 68 -13.52 3.51 4.60
CA PRO A 68 -14.92 3.20 4.32
C PRO A 68 -15.08 2.38 3.03
N ILE A 69 -14.36 2.76 1.96
CA ILE A 69 -14.45 2.08 0.66
C ILE A 69 -13.96 0.64 0.80
N GLY A 70 -12.77 0.45 1.36
CA GLY A 70 -12.13 -0.84 1.54
C GLY A 70 -12.95 -1.76 2.42
N LYS A 71 -13.56 -1.26 3.50
CA LYS A 71 -14.48 -2.06 4.32
C LYS A 71 -15.66 -2.58 3.51
N VAL A 72 -16.41 -1.69 2.84
CA VAL A 72 -17.60 -2.05 2.06
C VAL A 72 -17.24 -3.03 0.94
N MET A 73 -16.20 -2.72 0.16
CA MET A 73 -15.76 -3.56 -0.95
C MET A 73 -15.23 -4.92 -0.47
N SER A 74 -14.48 -4.95 0.63
CA SER A 74 -13.94 -6.20 1.17
C SER A 74 -15.04 -7.10 1.72
N GLU A 75 -15.99 -6.56 2.49
CA GLU A 75 -17.14 -7.32 2.99
C GLU A 75 -18.02 -7.83 1.84
N PHE A 76 -18.22 -7.02 0.80
CA PHE A 76 -18.89 -7.44 -0.44
C PHE A 76 -18.15 -8.61 -1.11
N CYS A 77 -16.83 -8.51 -1.28
CA CYS A 77 -16.02 -9.58 -1.87
C CYS A 77 -16.06 -10.85 -1.02
N LEU A 78 -15.91 -10.72 0.30
CA LEU A 78 -15.95 -11.85 1.23
C LEU A 78 -17.29 -12.58 1.18
N ARG A 79 -18.40 -11.83 1.13
CA ARG A 79 -19.74 -12.40 1.03
C ARG A 79 -19.98 -13.10 -0.31
N ASN A 80 -19.68 -12.43 -1.42
CA ASN A 80 -20.15 -12.86 -2.74
C ASN A 80 -19.13 -13.74 -3.49
N LEU A 81 -17.83 -13.47 -3.34
CA LEU A 81 -16.78 -14.22 -4.03
C LEU A 81 -16.24 -15.36 -3.18
N PHE A 82 -15.98 -15.10 -1.89
CA PHE A 82 -15.40 -16.09 -0.98
C PHE A 82 -16.41 -16.84 -0.12
N LYS A 83 -17.71 -16.56 -0.28
CA LYS A 83 -18.83 -17.21 0.45
C LYS A 83 -18.73 -17.13 1.98
N GLN A 84 -18.03 -16.12 2.51
CA GLN A 84 -17.89 -15.85 3.95
C GLN A 84 -18.93 -14.83 4.43
N ALA A 85 -20.22 -15.17 4.32
CA ALA A 85 -21.34 -14.24 4.52
C ALA A 85 -21.43 -13.60 5.93
N ASN A 86 -20.83 -14.22 6.95
CA ASN A 86 -20.86 -13.73 8.33
C ASN A 86 -19.60 -12.95 8.72
N TRP A 87 -18.62 -12.83 7.82
CA TRP A 87 -17.40 -12.09 8.13
C TRP A 87 -17.66 -10.58 8.10
N GLN A 88 -17.35 -9.92 9.21
CA GLN A 88 -17.43 -8.47 9.34
C GLN A 88 -16.06 -7.91 9.68
N ILE A 89 -15.66 -6.87 8.96
CA ILE A 89 -14.41 -6.16 9.20
C ILE A 89 -14.73 -5.00 10.14
N THR A 90 -14.13 -4.98 11.33
CA THR A 90 -14.33 -3.86 12.25
C THR A 90 -13.69 -2.59 11.67
N TRP A 91 -14.18 -1.43 12.09
CA TRP A 91 -13.59 -0.15 11.69
C TRP A 91 -12.12 -0.04 12.09
N GLN A 92 -11.76 -0.57 13.26
CA GLN A 92 -10.36 -0.63 13.70
C GLN A 92 -9.49 -1.45 12.74
N VAL A 93 -9.96 -2.62 12.30
CA VAL A 93 -9.21 -3.45 11.34
C VAL A 93 -9.09 -2.74 9.99
N ALA A 94 -10.14 -2.08 9.53
CA ALA A 94 -10.10 -1.29 8.29
C ALA A 94 -9.07 -0.15 8.39
N THR A 95 -9.11 0.63 9.47
CA THR A 95 -8.18 1.74 9.72
C THR A 95 -6.74 1.27 9.82
N VAL A 96 -6.45 0.24 10.61
CA VAL A 96 -5.08 -0.29 10.75
C VAL A 96 -4.58 -0.83 9.42
N SER A 97 -5.40 -1.57 8.68
CA SER A 97 -4.98 -2.14 7.39
C SER A 97 -4.71 -1.05 6.35
N ALA A 98 -5.51 0.02 6.33
CA ALA A 98 -5.34 1.14 5.41
C ALA A 98 -4.14 2.03 5.76
N LEU A 99 -3.92 2.30 7.05
CA LEU A 99 -2.73 3.02 7.53
C LEU A 99 -1.46 2.25 7.20
N VAL A 100 -1.42 0.96 7.55
CA VAL A 100 -0.26 0.11 7.25
C VAL A 100 -0.03 0.06 5.74
N GLY A 101 -1.08 -0.07 4.92
CA GLY A 101 -1.00 -0.04 3.46
C GLY A 101 -0.36 1.23 2.92
N SER A 102 -0.96 2.39 3.18
CA SER A 102 -0.54 3.65 2.57
C SER A 102 0.85 4.10 3.02
N PHE A 103 1.15 4.00 4.32
CA PHE A 103 2.44 4.41 4.85
C PHE A 103 3.56 3.46 4.46
N SER A 104 3.30 2.14 4.44
CA SER A 104 4.31 1.20 3.95
C SER A 104 4.58 1.34 2.46
N HIS A 105 3.56 1.68 1.66
CA HIS A 105 3.73 1.98 0.24
C HIS A 105 4.72 3.14 0.04
N ILE A 106 4.46 4.29 0.67
CA ILE A 106 5.35 5.46 0.60
C ILE A 106 6.76 5.11 1.10
N PHE A 107 6.85 4.37 2.21
CA PHE A 107 8.15 4.01 2.77
C PHE A 107 8.98 3.16 1.80
N LEU A 108 8.38 2.12 1.22
CA LEU A 108 9.07 1.26 0.25
C LEU A 108 9.39 2.01 -1.04
N ASP A 109 8.48 2.82 -1.56
CA ASP A 109 8.74 3.63 -2.75
C ASP A 109 9.85 4.64 -2.52
N ALA A 110 9.93 5.27 -1.34
CA ALA A 110 10.98 6.22 -1.00
C ALA A 110 12.38 5.57 -0.92
N LEU A 111 12.47 4.26 -0.70
CA LEU A 111 13.74 3.52 -0.81
C LEU A 111 14.12 3.27 -2.28
N MET A 112 13.13 3.11 -3.16
CA MET A 112 13.29 2.61 -4.53
C MET A 112 13.33 3.70 -5.61
N HIS A 113 12.66 4.82 -5.40
CA HIS A 113 12.36 5.80 -6.44
C HIS A 113 13.00 7.15 -6.14
N ALA A 114 13.80 7.63 -7.09
CA ALA A 114 14.51 8.90 -6.97
C ALA A 114 13.59 10.13 -7.04
N ASP A 115 12.34 9.96 -7.45
CA ASP A 115 11.35 11.03 -7.53
C ASP A 115 10.35 11.02 -6.37
N MET A 116 10.69 10.33 -5.27
CA MET A 116 9.90 10.28 -4.03
C MET A 116 10.32 11.33 -3.01
N TYR A 117 9.35 12.10 -2.54
CA TYR A 117 9.54 13.17 -1.55
C TYR A 117 8.51 13.07 -0.42
N PRO A 118 8.73 12.23 0.61
CA PRO A 118 7.73 11.97 1.65
C PRO A 118 7.25 13.23 2.40
N PHE A 119 8.10 14.24 2.51
CA PHE A 119 7.81 15.49 3.24
C PHE A 119 7.35 16.65 2.33
N TYR A 120 7.07 16.40 1.05
CA TYR A 120 6.47 17.39 0.17
C TYR A 120 5.09 17.85 0.71
N PRO A 121 4.73 19.16 0.65
CA PRO A 121 5.44 20.28 0.00
C PRO A 121 6.44 21.03 0.88
N LEU A 122 6.68 20.58 2.12
CA LEU A 122 7.59 21.25 3.05
C LEU A 122 9.05 21.06 2.66
N SER A 123 9.40 19.93 2.05
CA SER A 123 10.76 19.60 1.61
C SER A 123 10.76 18.65 0.41
N TYR A 124 11.78 18.78 -0.44
CA TYR A 124 12.10 17.87 -1.54
C TYR A 124 13.25 16.92 -1.18
N SER A 125 13.33 16.48 0.08
CA SER A 125 14.39 15.60 0.55
C SER A 125 14.10 14.12 0.26
N GLN A 126 15.08 13.44 -0.32
CA GLN A 126 15.06 11.99 -0.64
C GLN A 126 15.75 11.19 0.47
N VAL A 127 15.27 11.34 1.71
CA VAL A 127 15.99 10.87 2.93
C VAL A 127 16.29 9.36 2.91
N LEU A 128 15.44 8.57 2.24
CA LEU A 128 15.50 7.11 2.26
C LEU A 128 16.14 6.50 0.99
N LEU A 129 16.42 7.31 -0.03
CA LEU A 129 16.81 6.78 -1.34
C LEU A 129 18.13 6.00 -1.24
N ASN A 130 18.14 4.78 -1.77
CA ASN A 130 19.30 3.88 -1.80
C ASN A 130 19.89 3.48 -0.43
N MET A 131 19.15 3.65 0.68
CA MET A 131 19.59 3.14 1.99
C MET A 131 19.67 1.61 2.02
N ILE A 132 18.86 0.93 1.21
CA ILE A 132 18.81 -0.52 1.08
C ILE A 132 18.88 -0.86 -0.42
N PRO A 133 19.69 -1.85 -0.84
CA PRO A 133 19.70 -2.29 -2.23
C PRO A 133 18.32 -2.78 -2.68
N TYR A 134 17.90 -2.39 -3.88
CA TYR A 134 16.63 -2.80 -4.47
C TYR A 134 16.43 -4.33 -4.44
N SER A 135 17.47 -5.11 -4.70
CA SER A 135 17.42 -6.57 -4.67
C SER A 135 16.96 -7.12 -3.32
N PHE A 136 17.35 -6.49 -2.21
CA PHE A 136 16.96 -6.92 -0.88
C PHE A 136 15.47 -6.69 -0.63
N ILE A 137 14.94 -5.55 -1.08
CA ILE A 137 13.51 -5.22 -1.04
C ILE A 137 12.72 -6.22 -1.91
N PHE A 138 13.22 -6.48 -3.11
CA PHE A 138 12.61 -7.41 -4.05
C PHE A 138 12.52 -8.84 -3.48
N TYR A 139 13.64 -9.42 -3.05
CA TYR A 139 13.65 -10.80 -2.52
C TYR A 139 12.91 -10.93 -1.18
N GLY A 140 12.98 -9.91 -0.32
CA GLY A 140 12.22 -9.90 0.94
C GLY A 140 10.70 -9.95 0.71
N SER A 141 10.21 -9.30 -0.34
CA SER A 141 8.79 -9.37 -0.70
C SER A 141 8.38 -10.76 -1.20
N LEU A 142 9.24 -11.47 -1.94
CA LEU A 142 8.96 -12.80 -2.47
C LEU A 142 8.98 -13.87 -1.37
N GLY A 143 9.95 -13.80 -0.46
CA GLY A 143 10.08 -14.79 0.63
C GLY A 143 8.93 -14.79 1.65
N SER A 144 8.08 -13.77 1.65
CA SER A 144 6.86 -13.73 2.46
C SER A 144 5.69 -14.58 1.91
N VAL A 145 5.80 -15.03 0.66
CA VAL A 145 4.80 -15.89 -0.01
C VAL A 145 5.11 -17.38 0.21
N ASP A 146 6.33 -17.71 0.62
CA ASP A 146 6.74 -19.06 1.03
C ASP A 146 6.31 -19.36 2.47
N ILE A 147 4.99 -19.49 2.67
CA ILE A 147 4.45 -20.17 3.86
C ILE A 147 3.86 -21.49 3.35
N SER A 148 4.72 -22.52 3.30
CA SER A 148 4.35 -23.93 3.14
C SER A 148 3.67 -24.47 4.40
#